data_AF-A0A7S3VZK0-F1
#
_entry.id   AF-A0A7S3VZK0-F1
#
_cell.length_a   1.000
_cell.length_b   1.000
_cell.length_c   1.000
_cell.angle_alpha   90.00
_cell.angle_beta   90.00
_cell.angle_gamma   90.00
#
_symmetry.space_group_name_H-M   'P 1'
#
loop_
_entity.id
_entity.type
_entity.pdbx_description
1 polymer ?
#
loop_
_entity_poly.entity_id
_entity_poly.type
_entity_poly.pdbx_seq_one_letter_code
_entity_poly.pdbx_strand_id
1 'polypeptide(L)'
;LDDCHLAIATLRALAGRSLAAAKRGSAGVTWVCAWGALGAFALTGVRDEGGRVVETCAVLAAASAVERVVDSVGAGDTFNAAVIASLAAGVGAGEALRAGCLVAGRKVAQA
;
A
#
# COMPACT_ATOMS: atom_id res chain seq x y z
N LEU A 1 -7.69 -20.94 -0.42
CA LEU A 1 -7.41 -19.62 -1.03
C LEU A 1 -6.57 -18.88 -0.01
N ASP A 2 -5.31 -18.62 -0.29
CA ASP A 2 -4.49 -17.87 0.66
C ASP A 2 -5.00 -16.43 0.82
N ASP A 3 -4.79 -15.84 1.99
CA ASP A 3 -5.30 -14.50 2.32
C ASP A 3 -4.67 -13.40 1.44
N CYS A 4 -3.49 -13.66 0.87
CA CYS A 4 -2.78 -12.73 -0.01
C CYS A 4 -3.47 -12.58 -1.37
N HIS A 5 -3.94 -13.68 -1.96
CA HIS A 5 -4.72 -13.69 -3.19
C HIS A 5 -6.05 -12.97 -3.02
N LEU A 6 -6.69 -13.09 -1.86
CA LEU A 6 -7.93 -12.37 -1.56
C LEU A 6 -7.71 -10.85 -1.45
N ALA A 7 -6.63 -10.44 -0.79
CA ALA A 7 -6.27 -9.03 -0.66
C ALA A 7 -5.97 -8.39 -2.03
N ILE A 8 -5.18 -9.05 -2.87
CA ILE A 8 -4.87 -8.58 -4.24
C ILE A 8 -6.14 -8.54 -5.11
N ALA A 9 -6.98 -9.57 -5.06
CA ALA A 9 -8.23 -9.60 -5.82
C ALA A 9 -9.17 -8.45 -5.42
N THR A 10 -9.27 -8.19 -4.11
CA THR A 10 -10.06 -7.07 -3.56
C THR A 10 -9.48 -5.73 -4.01
N LEU A 11 -8.16 -5.56 -3.93
CA LEU A 11 -7.50 -4.32 -4.34
C LEU A 11 -7.67 -4.06 -5.84
N ARG A 12 -7.61 -5.10 -6.69
CA ARG A 12 -7.92 -5.00 -8.13
C ARG A 12 -9.36 -4.58 -8.40
N ALA A 13 -10.32 -5.18 -7.68
CA ALA A 13 -11.73 -4.82 -7.81
C ALA A 13 -12.00 -3.36 -7.40
N LEU A 14 -11.31 -2.87 -6.37
CA LEU A 14 -11.40 -1.47 -5.93
C LEU A 14 -10.68 -0.50 -6.88
N ALA A 15 -9.49 -0.88 -7.38
CA ALA A 15 -8.73 -0.10 -8.35
C ALA A 15 -9.55 0.14 -9.61
N GLY A 16 -10.22 -0.90 -10.13
CA GLY A 16 -11.12 -0.81 -11.29
C GLY A 16 -12.26 0.21 -11.13
N ARG A 17 -12.71 0.49 -9.89
CA ARG A 17 -13.74 1.49 -9.58
C ARG A 17 -13.14 2.90 -9.36
N SER A 18 -12.00 2.98 -8.68
CA SER A 18 -11.27 4.23 -8.37
C SER A 18 -10.73 4.93 -9.63
N LEU A 19 -10.41 4.14 -10.64
CA LEU A 19 -10.03 4.52 -12.00
C LEU A 19 -10.95 5.59 -12.64
N ALA A 20 -12.25 5.54 -12.36
CA ALA A 20 -13.22 6.51 -12.87
C ALA A 20 -13.11 7.90 -12.20
N ALA A 21 -12.48 7.98 -11.02
CA ALA A 21 -12.42 9.19 -10.20
C ALA A 21 -11.04 9.88 -10.17
N ALA A 22 -9.99 9.21 -10.66
CA ALA A 22 -8.62 9.74 -10.61
C ALA A 22 -8.46 10.97 -11.53
N LYS A 23 -8.06 12.13 -10.97
CA LYS A 23 -7.87 13.40 -11.68
C LYS A 23 -7.03 13.24 -12.97
N ARG A 24 -7.50 13.87 -14.05
CA ARG A 24 -6.74 14.02 -15.31
C ARG A 24 -5.43 14.78 -15.01
N GLY A 25 -4.28 14.18 -15.30
CA GLY A 25 -2.96 14.82 -15.19
C GLY A 25 -1.86 14.01 -14.49
N SER A 26 -2.18 12.98 -13.71
CA SER A 26 -1.14 12.08 -13.16
C SER A 26 -0.75 11.00 -14.17
N ALA A 27 0.55 10.87 -14.45
CA ALA A 27 1.10 9.85 -15.36
C ALA A 27 0.91 8.41 -14.83
N GLY A 28 0.79 8.26 -13.50
CA GLY A 28 0.51 7.00 -12.84
C GLY A 28 -0.32 7.15 -11.57
N VAL A 29 -0.68 6.01 -10.99
CA VAL A 29 -1.37 5.89 -9.72
C VAL A 29 -0.82 4.68 -8.96
N THR A 30 -0.83 4.77 -7.63
CA THR A 30 -0.48 3.67 -6.74
C THR A 30 -1.63 3.46 -5.78
N TRP A 31 -2.31 2.32 -5.87
CA TRP A 31 -3.28 1.89 -4.88
C TRP A 31 -2.55 1.09 -3.81
N VAL A 32 -2.76 1.43 -2.54
CA VAL A 32 -2.12 0.76 -1.41
C VAL A 32 -3.21 0.21 -0.49
N CYS A 33 -3.01 -1.00 0.02
CA CYS A 33 -3.88 -1.65 0.98
C CYS A 33 -3.03 -2.25 2.11
N ALA A 34 -3.12 -1.67 3.30
CA ALA A 34 -2.59 -2.28 4.51
C ALA A 34 -3.54 -3.37 5.01
N TRP A 35 -2.99 -4.46 5.55
CA TRP A 35 -3.73 -5.65 5.95
C TRP A 35 -3.26 -6.22 7.29
N GLY A 36 -3.02 -5.32 8.25
CA GLY A 36 -2.65 -5.68 9.63
C GLY A 36 -1.40 -6.55 9.70
N ALA A 37 -1.51 -7.68 10.40
CA ALA A 37 -0.40 -8.62 10.61
C ALA A 37 0.12 -9.30 9.32
N LEU A 38 -0.65 -9.25 8.22
CA LEU A 38 -0.22 -9.78 6.93
C LEU A 38 0.65 -8.80 6.14
N GLY A 39 0.73 -7.54 6.58
CA GLY A 39 1.54 -6.50 5.96
C GLY A 39 0.72 -5.62 5.04
N ALA A 40 1.18 -5.42 3.81
CA ALA A 40 0.55 -4.51 2.86
C ALA A 40 0.79 -4.91 1.40
N PHE A 41 -0.10 -4.44 0.54
CA PHE A 41 -0.11 -4.67 -0.89
C PHE A 41 -0.20 -3.34 -1.63
N ALA A 42 0.40 -3.26 -2.80
CA ALA A 42 0.13 -2.15 -3.72
C ALA A 42 -0.01 -2.62 -5.16
N LEU A 43 -0.90 -1.95 -5.88
CA LEU A 43 -1.00 -2.00 -7.32
C LEU A 43 -0.53 -0.67 -7.87
N THR A 44 0.43 -0.71 -8.77
CA THR A 44 0.85 0.46 -9.53
C THR A 44 0.22 0.37 -10.91
N GLY A 45 -0.16 1.50 -11.46
CA GLY A 45 -0.64 1.58 -12.83
C GLY A 45 -0.26 2.89 -13.49
N VAL A 46 -0.18 2.83 -14.82
CA VAL A 46 0.08 3.99 -15.68
C VAL A 46 -1.12 4.27 -16.53
N ARG A 47 -1.32 5.53 -16.89
CA ARG A 47 -2.44 5.93 -17.73
C ARG A 47 -2.09 5.72 -19.20
N ASP A 48 -2.91 4.98 -19.94
CA ASP A 48 -2.79 4.83 -21.39
C ASP A 48 -3.20 6.12 -22.12
N GLU A 49 -2.98 6.16 -23.43
CA GLU A 49 -3.36 7.30 -24.29
C GLU A 49 -4.87 7.58 -24.27
N GLY A 50 -5.69 6.58 -23.96
CA GLY A 50 -7.13 6.69 -23.78
C GLY A 50 -7.56 7.16 -22.39
N GLY A 51 -6.62 7.50 -21.50
CA GLY A 51 -6.91 7.97 -20.14
C GLY A 51 -7.24 6.87 -19.13
N ARG A 52 -7.18 5.59 -19.53
CA ARG A 52 -7.42 4.43 -18.66
C ARG A 52 -6.13 4.08 -17.94
N VAL A 53 -6.19 3.87 -16.63
CA VAL A 53 -5.06 3.28 -15.89
C VAL A 53 -4.98 1.78 -16.16
N VAL A 54 -3.81 1.33 -16.58
CA VAL A 54 -3.44 -0.07 -16.76
C VAL A 54 -2.55 -0.48 -15.60
N GLU A 55 -2.89 -1.57 -14.91
CA GLU A 55 -2.03 -2.16 -13.87
C GLU A 55 -0.70 -2.58 -14.50
N THR A 56 0.41 -2.15 -13.91
CA THR A 56 1.76 -2.47 -14.36
C THR A 56 2.48 -3.43 -13.44
N CYS A 57 2.20 -3.36 -12.14
CA CYS A 57 2.88 -4.19 -11.15
C CYS A 57 2.06 -4.32 -9.86
N ALA A 58 2.05 -5.52 -9.30
CA ALA A 58 1.57 -5.80 -7.95
C ALA A 58 2.77 -6.09 -7.05
N VAL A 59 2.84 -5.42 -5.90
CA VAL A 59 3.89 -5.61 -4.90
C VAL A 59 3.27 -5.91 -3.53
N LEU A 60 3.97 -6.73 -2.77
CA LEU A 60 3.61 -7.09 -1.40
C LEU A 60 4.79 -6.84 -0.46
N ALA A 61 4.49 -6.47 0.77
CA ALA A 61 5.44 -6.37 1.85
C ALA A 61 4.82 -7.00 3.10
N ALA A 62 5.52 -7.95 3.70
CA ALA A 62 5.09 -8.54 4.98
C ALA A 62 5.09 -7.48 6.09
N ALA A 63 4.26 -7.67 7.11
CA ALA A 63 4.34 -6.87 8.32
C ALA A 63 5.70 -7.05 8.99
N SER A 64 6.18 -6.03 9.69
CA SER A 64 7.39 -6.17 10.50
C SER A 64 7.12 -7.16 11.64
N ALA A 65 8.03 -8.12 11.82
CA ALA A 65 7.99 -8.99 12.99
C ALA A 65 8.25 -8.14 14.25
N VAL A 66 7.37 -8.29 15.24
CA VAL A 66 7.51 -7.67 16.56
C VAL A 66 7.31 -8.75 17.61
N GLU A 67 8.06 -8.70 18.71
CA GLU A 67 7.97 -9.68 19.79
C GLU A 67 6.59 -9.65 20.46
N ARG A 68 6.02 -8.45 20.63
CA ARG A 68 4.71 -8.23 21.23
C ARG A 68 4.05 -6.97 20.65
N VAL A 69 2.76 -7.08 20.38
CA VAL A 69 1.89 -5.92 20.09
C VAL A 69 1.42 -5.33 21.41
N VAL A 70 1.75 -4.06 21.65
CA VAL A 70 1.43 -3.31 22.87
C VAL A 70 0.23 -2.40 22.64
N ASP A 71 0.26 -1.56 21.61
CA ASP A 71 -0.83 -0.66 21.24
C ASP A 71 -0.97 -0.56 19.71
N SER A 72 -2.14 -0.84 19.15
CA SER A 72 -2.39 -0.74 17.70
C SER A 72 -2.98 0.59 17.23
N VAL A 73 -3.36 1.49 18.13
CA VAL A 73 -4.06 2.74 17.79
C VAL A 73 -3.17 3.62 16.89
N GLY A 74 -3.65 4.03 15.72
CA GLY A 74 -2.87 4.86 14.79
C GLY A 74 -1.74 4.12 14.05
N ALA A 75 -1.65 2.79 14.12
CA ALA A 75 -0.70 2.02 13.30
C ALA A 75 -0.94 2.21 11.80
N GLY A 76 -2.21 2.30 11.38
CA GLY A 76 -2.59 2.58 9.99
C GLY A 76 -2.19 3.98 9.53
N ASP A 77 -2.38 5.00 10.37
CA ASP A 77 -1.96 6.36 10.06
C ASP A 77 -0.43 6.47 9.97
N THR A 78 0.26 5.79 10.89
CA THR A 78 1.72 5.67 10.87
C THR A 78 2.23 5.00 9.60
N PHE A 79 1.58 3.90 9.18
CA PHE A 79 1.87 3.24 7.91
C PHE A 79 1.68 4.20 6.74
N ASN A 80 0.54 4.89 6.67
CA ASN A 80 0.22 5.84 5.59
C ASN A 80 1.26 6.96 5.52
N ALA A 81 1.61 7.57 6.65
CA ALA A 81 2.60 8.63 6.72
C ALA A 81 3.98 8.17 6.21
N ALA A 82 4.44 6.99 6.63
CA ALA A 82 5.72 6.43 6.19
C ALA A 82 5.73 6.09 4.68
N VAL A 83 4.64 5.54 4.14
CA VAL A 83 4.50 5.29 2.70
C VAL A 83 4.52 6.60 1.91
N ILE A 84 3.75 7.61 2.33
CA ILE A 84 3.70 8.92 1.66
C ILE A 84 5.08 9.59 1.68
N ALA A 85 5.74 9.62 2.84
CA ALA A 85 7.08 10.20 2.98
C ALA A 85 8.10 9.49 2.06
N SER A 86 8.04 8.17 2.00
CA SER A 86 8.89 7.35 1.14
C SER A 86 8.66 7.67 -0.35
N LEU A 87 7.40 7.64 -0.80
CA LEU A 87 7.05 7.98 -2.19
C LEU A 87 7.42 9.42 -2.55
N ALA A 88 7.25 10.37 -1.61
CA ALA A 88 7.64 11.76 -1.81
C ALA A 88 9.17 11.95 -1.92
N ALA A 89 9.95 11.06 -1.29
CA ALA A 89 11.40 10.98 -1.45
C ALA A 89 11.84 10.29 -2.76
N GLY A 90 10.90 9.85 -3.60
CA GLY A 90 11.17 9.24 -4.89
C GLY A 90 11.49 7.74 -4.84
N VAL A 91 11.28 7.07 -3.69
CA VAL A 91 11.47 5.61 -3.63
C VAL A 91 10.29 4.88 -4.27
N GLY A 92 10.57 3.69 -4.82
CA GLY A 92 9.57 2.87 -5.48
C GLY A 92 8.52 2.30 -4.52
N ALA A 93 7.34 1.92 -5.05
CA ALA A 93 6.20 1.46 -4.26
C ALA A 93 6.52 0.28 -3.33
N GLY A 94 7.27 -0.73 -3.80
CA GLY A 94 7.64 -1.88 -2.96
C GLY A 94 8.51 -1.50 -1.76
N GLU A 95 9.38 -0.51 -1.93
CA GLU A 95 10.26 -0.02 -0.87
C GLU A 95 9.53 0.89 0.10
N ALA A 96 8.62 1.73 -0.41
CA ALA A 96 7.69 2.51 0.39
C ALA A 96 6.77 1.61 1.25
N LEU A 97 6.28 0.49 0.73
CA LEU A 97 5.51 -0.49 1.51
C LEU A 97 6.34 -1.09 2.65
N ARG A 98 7.60 -1.48 2.38
CA ARG A 98 8.51 -1.99 3.41
C ARG A 98 8.74 -0.95 4.51
N ALA A 99 8.96 0.31 4.14
CA ALA A 99 9.09 1.41 5.08
C ALA A 99 7.82 1.58 5.93
N GLY A 100 6.65 1.57 5.29
CA GLY A 100 5.35 1.60 5.97
C GLY A 100 5.20 0.50 7.01
N CYS A 101 5.41 -0.76 6.61
CA CYS A 101 5.32 -1.92 7.49
C CYS A 101 6.33 -1.85 8.64
N LEU A 102 7.55 -1.36 8.38
CA LEU A 102 8.59 -1.23 9.41
C LEU A 102 8.22 -0.17 10.45
N VAL A 103 7.82 1.02 10.03
CA VAL A 103 7.51 2.12 10.96
C VAL A 103 6.24 1.81 11.75
N ALA A 104 5.18 1.29 11.10
CA ALA A 104 3.97 0.85 11.79
C ALA A 104 4.25 -0.32 12.75
N GLY A 105 5.11 -1.26 12.37
CA GLY A 105 5.58 -2.33 13.25
C GLY A 105 6.23 -1.79 14.53
N ARG A 106 7.14 -0.83 14.40
CA ARG A 106 7.74 -0.17 15.58
C ARG A 106 6.72 0.54 16.43
N LYS A 107 5.74 1.22 15.80
CA LYS A 107 4.65 1.90 16.52
C LYS A 107 3.85 0.91 17.36
N VAL A 108 3.51 -0.26 16.82
CA VAL A 108 2.67 -1.20 17.56
C VAL A 108 3.35 -1.85 18.76
N ALA A 109 4.69 -1.78 18.82
CA ALA A 109 5.48 -2.26 19.93
C ALA A 109 5.72 -1.20 21.02
N GLN A 110 5.21 0.02 20.85
CA GLN A 110 5.33 1.13 21.82
C GLN A 110 4.03 1.27 22.62
N ALA A 111 4.13 1.83 23.82
CA ALA A 111 3.02 2.09 24.74
C ALA A 111 2.49 3.52 24.61
#